data_AF-A0A0D3CQ91-F1
#
_entry.id   AF-A0A0D3CQ91-F1
#
_cell.length_a   1.000
_cell.length_b   1.000
_cell.length_c   1.000
_cell.angle_alpha   90.00
_cell.angle_beta   90.00
_cell.angle_gamma   90.00
#
_symmetry.space_group_name_H-M   'P 1'
#
loop_
_entity.id
_entity.type
_entity.pdbx_description
1 polymer ?
#
loop_
_entity_poly.entity_id
_entity_poly.type
_entity_poly.pdbx_seq_one_letter_code
_entity_poly.pdbx_strand_id
1 'polypeptide(L)'
;MKKVMKIIKPKPDPKQRLRDWQRKLRQECRNIERQIREERTVQKAIKEAAKRNDMVSAKALAKEIVSSRRTVNKLYENKAQMNSISMHLGESIGIKAFSLA
;
A
#
# COMPACT_ATOMS: atom_id res chain seq x y z
N MET A 1 7.29 -28.29 -21.79
CA MET A 1 7.33 -26.93 -22.40
C MET A 1 7.56 -25.78 -21.40
N LYS A 2 7.02 -25.79 -20.16
CA LYS A 2 7.27 -24.70 -19.19
C LYS A 2 8.73 -24.55 -18.71
N LYS A 3 9.52 -25.63 -18.75
CA LYS A 3 10.93 -25.66 -18.30
C LYS A 3 11.89 -25.01 -19.31
N VAL A 4 11.62 -25.16 -20.61
CA VAL A 4 12.44 -24.58 -21.70
C VAL A 4 12.23 -23.07 -21.88
N MET A 5 11.03 -22.54 -21.61
CA MET A 5 10.79 -21.09 -21.63
C MET A 5 11.52 -20.31 -20.53
N LYS A 6 12.00 -20.98 -19.46
CA LYS A 6 12.84 -20.36 -18.42
C LYS A 6 14.31 -20.23 -18.83
N ILE A 7 14.75 -20.96 -19.86
CA ILE A 7 16.16 -21.00 -20.29
C ILE A 7 16.48 -19.87 -21.28
N ILE A 8 15.47 -19.29 -21.95
CA ILE A 8 15.64 -18.30 -23.03
C ILE A 8 15.35 -16.86 -22.56
N LYS A 9 14.90 -16.65 -21.31
CA LYS A 9 14.75 -15.29 -20.78
C LYS A 9 16.05 -14.85 -20.11
N PRO A 10 16.79 -13.86 -20.67
CA PRO A 10 17.95 -13.31 -19.98
C PRO A 10 17.54 -12.83 -18.59
N LYS A 11 18.37 -13.11 -17.58
CA LYS A 11 18.14 -12.62 -16.21
C LYS A 11 17.85 -11.12 -16.29
N PRO A 12 16.74 -10.63 -15.70
CA PRO A 12 16.38 -9.23 -15.84
C PRO A 12 17.52 -8.37 -15.31
N ASP A 13 17.95 -7.44 -16.16
CA ASP A 13 18.96 -6.43 -15.87
C ASP A 13 18.70 -5.84 -14.47
N PRO A 14 19.71 -5.71 -13.59
CA PRO A 14 19.54 -5.11 -12.28
C PRO A 14 18.74 -3.80 -12.28
N LYS A 15 18.87 -2.95 -13.31
CA LYS A 15 18.06 -1.72 -13.44
C LYS A 15 16.58 -2.01 -13.71
N GLN A 16 16.28 -3.05 -14.50
CA GLN A 16 14.90 -3.50 -14.75
C GLN A 16 14.24 -4.00 -13.45
N ARG A 17 14.93 -4.85 -12.69
CA ARG A 17 14.43 -5.36 -11.40
C ARG A 17 14.12 -4.23 -10.41
N LEU A 18 15.02 -3.25 -10.37
CA LEU A 18 14.91 -2.08 -9.52
C LEU A 18 13.70 -1.21 -9.88
N ARG A 19 13.47 -0.96 -11.18
CA ARG A 19 12.25 -0.30 -11.67
C ARG A 19 10.99 -1.08 -11.32
N ASP A 20 11.01 -2.40 -11.44
CA ASP A 20 9.88 -3.26 -11.11
C ASP A 20 9.55 -3.23 -9.61
N TRP A 21 10.57 -3.25 -8.74
CA TRP A 21 10.39 -3.11 -7.30
C TRP A 21 9.82 -1.73 -6.93
N GLN A 22 10.32 -0.65 -7.52
CA GLN A 22 9.75 0.69 -7.33
C GLN A 22 8.28 0.77 -7.79
N ARG A 23 7.93 0.13 -8.91
CA ARG A 23 6.53 0.08 -9.38
C ARG A 23 5.65 -0.69 -8.41
N LYS A 24 6.12 -1.84 -7.91
CA LYS A 24 5.40 -2.64 -6.91
C LYS A 24 5.21 -1.89 -5.59
N LEU A 25 6.25 -1.26 -5.05
CA LEU A 25 6.15 -0.45 -3.84
C LEU A 25 5.11 0.67 -4.00
N ARG A 26 5.13 1.39 -5.13
CA ARG A 26 4.12 2.43 -5.40
C ARG A 26 2.70 1.87 -5.51
N GLN A 27 2.54 0.68 -6.10
CA GLN A 27 1.23 0.04 -6.19
C GLN A 27 0.71 -0.35 -4.80
N GLU A 28 1.55 -0.98 -3.98
CA GLU A 28 1.17 -1.39 -2.63
C GLU A 28 0.89 -0.16 -1.73
N CYS A 29 1.64 0.94 -1.86
CA CYS A 29 1.33 2.17 -1.14
C CYS A 29 -0.07 2.70 -1.50
N ARG A 30 -0.45 2.67 -2.78
CA ARG A 30 -1.80 3.07 -3.23
C ARG A 30 -2.88 2.13 -2.68
N ASN A 31 -2.60 0.83 -2.62
CA ASN A 31 -3.52 -0.16 -2.07
C ASN A 31 -3.78 0.13 -0.57
N ILE A 32 -2.72 0.38 0.18
CA ILE A 32 -2.79 0.75 1.61
C ILE A 32 -3.59 2.04 1.79
N GLU A 33 -3.31 3.08 0.99
CA GLU A 33 -4.05 4.34 1.05
C GLU A 33 -5.54 4.18 0.76
N ARG A 34 -5.89 3.28 -0.18
CA ARG A 34 -7.28 2.96 -0.48
C ARG A 34 -7.97 2.31 0.71
N GLN A 35 -7.35 1.32 1.36
CA GLN A 35 -7.90 0.65 2.54
C GLN A 35 -8.08 1.63 3.72
N ILE A 36 -7.11 2.53 3.93
CA ILE A 36 -7.22 3.59 4.95
C ILE A 36 -8.40 4.53 4.63
N ARG A 37 -8.62 4.86 3.35
CA ARG A 37 -9.75 5.71 2.93
C ARG A 37 -11.10 5.04 3.16
N GLU A 38 -11.19 3.73 2.96
CA GLU A 38 -12.43 2.96 3.18
C GLU A 38 -12.90 3.06 4.65
N GLU A 39 -11.99 2.92 5.63
CA GLU A 39 -12.35 3.13 7.04
C GLU A 39 -12.85 4.57 7.31
N ARG A 40 -12.21 5.58 6.70
CA ARG A 40 -12.66 6.98 6.80
C ARG A 40 -14.06 7.18 6.20
N THR A 41 -14.43 6.45 5.15
CA THR A 41 -15.79 6.53 4.59
C THR A 41 -16.82 5.94 5.53
N VAL A 42 -16.52 4.82 6.21
CA VAL A 42 -17.39 4.24 7.23
C VAL A 42 -17.57 5.20 8.42
N GLN A 43 -16.52 5.90 8.85
CA GLN A 43 -16.63 6.94 9.89
C GLN A 43 -17.57 8.07 9.49
N LYS A 44 -17.61 8.48 8.22
CA LYS A 44 -18.58 9.46 7.73
C LYS A 44 -19.99 8.90 7.72
N ALA A 45 -20.17 7.66 7.26
CA ALA A 45 -21.47 6.98 7.26
C ALA A 45 -22.07 6.85 8.67
N ILE A 46 -21.25 6.60 9.71
CA ILE A 46 -21.69 6.61 11.11
C ILE A 46 -22.26 7.97 11.50
N LYS A 47 -21.55 9.07 11.15
CA LYS A 47 -22.01 10.44 11.46
C LYS A 47 -23.31 10.77 10.75
N GLU A 48 -23.48 10.33 9.51
CA GLU A 48 -24.69 10.53 8.72
C GLU A 48 -25.88 9.70 9.24
N ALA A 49 -25.65 8.45 9.64
CA ALA A 49 -26.67 7.61 10.27
C ALA A 49 -27.13 8.22 11.60
N ALA A 50 -26.19 8.68 12.44
CA ALA A 50 -26.50 9.34 13.70
C ALA A 50 -27.31 10.63 13.50
N LYS A 51 -26.98 11.45 12.50
CA LYS A 51 -27.75 12.67 12.15
C LYS A 51 -29.19 12.37 11.75
N ARG A 52 -29.44 11.22 11.11
CA ARG A 52 -30.78 10.75 10.72
C ARG A 52 -31.51 10.03 11.86
N ASN A 53 -30.95 10.03 13.07
CA ASN A 53 -31.45 9.30 14.23
C ASN A 53 -31.55 7.77 14.01
N ASP A 54 -30.86 7.23 13.01
CA ASP A 54 -30.74 5.79 12.77
C ASP A 54 -29.61 5.21 13.62
N MET A 55 -29.92 5.03 14.90
CA MET A 55 -28.96 4.54 15.90
C MET A 55 -28.65 3.05 15.75
N VAL A 56 -29.51 2.28 15.08
CA VAL A 56 -29.28 0.85 14.81
C VAL A 56 -28.13 0.70 13.81
N SER A 57 -28.23 1.38 12.66
CA SER A 57 -27.15 1.39 11.66
C SER A 57 -25.87 2.02 12.19
N ALA A 58 -25.97 3.11 12.95
CA ALA A 58 -24.80 3.77 13.54
C ALA A 58 -24.03 2.83 14.49
N LYS A 59 -24.74 2.06 15.34
CA LYS A 59 -24.12 1.07 16.24
C LYS A 59 -23.50 -0.10 15.48
N ALA A 60 -24.14 -0.58 14.41
CA ALA A 60 -23.59 -1.66 13.59
C ALA A 60 -22.25 -1.25 12.95
N LEU A 61 -22.23 -0.08 12.29
CA LEU A 61 -21.02 0.46 11.65
C LEU A 61 -19.92 0.81 12.68
N ALA A 62 -20.29 1.26 13.88
CA ALA A 62 -19.32 1.52 14.95
C ALA A 62 -18.57 0.26 15.40
N LYS A 63 -19.26 -0.89 15.51
CA LYS A 63 -18.62 -2.18 15.83
C LYS A 63 -17.60 -2.58 14.76
N GLU A 64 -17.94 -2.35 13.49
CA GLU A 64 -17.05 -2.62 12.36
C GLU A 64 -15.76 -1.79 12.45
N ILE A 65 -15.87 -0.48 12.74
CA ILE A 65 -14.70 0.39 12.96
C ILE A 65 -13.81 -0.12 14.11
N VAL A 66 -14.38 -0.52 15.24
CA VAL A 66 -13.59 -1.02 16.37
C VAL A 66 -12.81 -2.27 15.96
N SER A 67 -13.42 -3.15 15.17
CA SER A 67 -12.75 -4.36 14.67
C SER A 67 -11.64 -4.06 13.65
N SER A 68 -11.83 -3.06 12.78
CA SER A 68 -10.88 -2.72 11.72
C SER A 68 -9.73 -1.83 12.19
N ARG A 69 -9.88 -1.13 13.33
CA ARG A 69 -8.90 -0.15 13.82
C ARG A 69 -7.50 -0.71 14.02
N ARG A 70 -7.36 -1.95 14.50
CA ARG A 70 -6.05 -2.61 14.66
C ARG A 70 -5.38 -2.83 13.30
N THR A 71 -6.16 -3.21 12.30
CA THR A 71 -5.68 -3.40 10.93
C THR A 71 -5.26 -2.07 10.32
N VAL A 72 -6.04 -1.01 10.50
CA VAL A 72 -5.69 0.31 9.95
C VAL A 72 -4.45 0.90 10.61
N ASN A 73 -4.27 0.75 11.92
CA ASN A 73 -3.03 1.15 12.58
C ASN A 73 -1.80 0.46 11.97
N LYS A 74 -1.89 -0.86 11.74
CA LYS A 74 -0.84 -1.61 11.03
C LYS A 74 -0.63 -1.12 9.60
N LEU A 75 -1.70 -0.73 8.90
CA LEU A 75 -1.59 -0.16 7.55
C LEU A 75 -0.83 1.17 7.54
N TYR A 76 -1.01 2.02 8.55
CA TYR A 76 -0.21 3.24 8.71
C TYR A 76 1.27 2.94 8.99
N GLU A 77 1.57 1.97 9.87
CA GLU A 77 2.94 1.51 10.13
C GLU A 77 3.59 0.96 8.85
N ASN A 78 2.89 0.08 8.14
CA ASN A 78 3.35 -0.51 6.87
C ASN A 78 3.63 0.58 5.84
N LYS A 79 2.78 1.61 5.75
CA LYS A 79 3.01 2.75 4.85
C LYS A 79 4.33 3.47 5.17
N ALA A 80 4.60 3.72 6.45
CA ALA A 80 5.84 4.37 6.87
C ALA A 80 7.06 3.51 6.53
N GLN A 81 7.01 2.21 6.79
CA GLN A 81 8.07 1.26 6.43
C GLN A 81 8.30 1.23 4.92
N MET A 82 7.23 1.17 4.12
CA MET A 82 7.34 1.19 2.67
C MET A 82 7.94 2.48 2.12
N ASN A 83 7.61 3.63 2.71
CA ASN A 83 8.20 4.91 2.34
C ASN A 83 9.71 4.92 2.62
N SER A 84 10.15 4.40 3.77
CA SER A 84 11.58 4.24 4.08
C SER A 84 12.27 3.33 3.07
N ILE A 85 11.69 2.17 2.74
CA ILE A 85 12.23 1.26 1.72
C ILE A 85 12.32 1.96 0.36
N SER A 86 11.29 2.71 -0.03
CA SER A 86 11.28 3.45 -1.30
C SER A 86 12.36 4.53 -1.34
N MET A 87 12.65 5.18 -0.21
CA MET A 87 13.71 6.20 -0.10
C MET A 87 15.09 5.58 -0.30
N HIS A 88 15.41 4.52 0.45
CA HIS A 88 16.68 3.79 0.31
C HIS A 88 16.87 3.21 -1.10
N LEU A 89 15.78 2.76 -1.72
CA LEU A 89 15.81 2.27 -3.09
C LEU A 89 16.08 3.40 -4.09
N GLY A 90 15.54 4.60 -3.85
CA GLY A 90 15.84 5.81 -4.63
C GLY A 90 17.29 6.25 -4.50
N GLU A 91 17.83 6.29 -3.29
CA GLU A 91 19.24 6.59 -3.00
C GLU A 91 20.18 5.63 -3.74
N SER A 92 19.91 4.32 -3.66
CA SER A 92 20.72 3.29 -4.32
C SER A 92 20.75 3.41 -5.85
N ILE A 93 19.70 4.00 -6.46
CA ILE A 93 19.66 4.29 -7.90
C ILE A 93 20.45 5.56 -8.20
N GLY A 94 20.26 6.62 -7.41
CA GLY A 94 20.92 7.91 -7.59
C GLY A 94 22.44 7.80 -7.52
N ILE A 95 22.95 7.05 -6.53
CA ILE A 95 24.40 6.81 -6.36
C ILE A 95 24.99 6.10 -7.59
N LYS A 96 24.30 5.10 -8.15
CA LYS A 96 24.76 4.38 -9.35
C LYS A 96 24.67 5.21 -10.63
N ALA A 97 23.73 6.15 -10.71
CA ALA A 97 23.63 7.06 -11.84
C ALA A 97 24.77 8.09 -11.83
N PHE A 98 25.15 8.59 -10.64
CA PHE A 98 26.24 9.55 -10.47
C PHE A 98 27.63 8.92 -10.69
N SER A 99 27.84 7.67 -10.28
CA SER A 99 29.13 6.96 -10.46
C SER A 99 29.43 6.55 -11.92
N LEU A 100 28.48 6.69 -12.84
CA LEU A 100 28.62 6.32 -14.26
C LEU A 100 28.71 7.55 -15.19
N ALA A 101 28.70 8.76 -14.64
CA ALA A 101 28.93 10.02 -15.35
C ALA A 101 30.35 10.53 -15.04
#